data_AF-A0A9D4N833-F1
#
_entry.id   AF-A0A9D4N833-F1
#
_cell.length_a   1.000
_cell.length_b   1.000
_cell.length_c   1.000
_cell.angle_alpha   90.00
_cell.angle_beta   90.00
_cell.angle_gamma   90.00
#
_symmetry.space_group_name_H-M   'P 1'
#
loop_
_entity.id
_entity.type
_entity.pdbx_description
1 polymer ?
#
loop_
_entity_poly.entity_id
_entity_poly.type
_entity_poly.pdbx_seq_one_letter_code
_entity_poly.pdbx_strand_id
1 'polypeptide(L)'
;MFHILRLVTMSFQRRIYLSISSLFNRLPYVDYVGGVLAMTKESFLKMNGFANVYFRWGGKDDDMNIRWKLLVTAKTRITKDGIHTLNYTLLAKNSDEVTTHIIAEI
;
A
#
# COMPACT_ATOMS: atom_id res chain seq x y z
N MET A 1 8.05 1.68 -15.65
CA MET A 1 7.42 0.50 -15.01
C MET A 1 6.11 0.96 -14.38
N PHE A 2 4.96 0.63 -14.98
CA PHE A 2 3.66 1.17 -14.57
C PHE A 2 3.13 0.45 -13.30
N HIS A 3 2.75 1.21 -12.28
CA HIS A 3 2.10 0.71 -11.07
C HIS A 3 0.64 1.19 -11.03
N ILE A 4 -0.33 0.28 -11.05
CA ILE A 4 -1.74 0.60 -10.84
C ILE A 4 -2.05 0.46 -9.34
N LEU A 5 -2.38 1.55 -8.68
CA LEU A 5 -2.91 1.57 -7.31
C LEU A 5 -4.41 1.84 -7.35
N ARG A 6 -5.23 0.85 -6.96
CA ARG A 6 -6.67 1.02 -6.72
C ARG A 6 -6.87 1.40 -5.26
N LEU A 7 -7.31 2.64 -5.00
CA LEU A 7 -7.65 3.13 -3.67
C LEU A 7 -9.16 2.96 -3.42
N VAL A 8 -9.52 2.11 -2.47
CA VAL A 8 -10.89 2.00 -1.91
C VAL A 8 -10.83 2.51 -0.48
N THR A 9 -11.61 3.52 -0.14
CA THR A 9 -11.66 4.12 1.21
C THR A 9 -12.71 3.42 2.07
N MET A 10 -12.33 2.94 3.26
CA MET A 10 -13.26 2.32 4.23
C MET A 10 -13.27 3.09 5.58
N SER A 11 -14.36 2.96 6.35
CA SER A 11 -14.56 3.58 7.67
C SER A 11 -13.82 2.88 8.82
N PHE A 12 -13.41 1.62 8.64
CA PHE A 12 -12.59 0.87 9.58
C PHE A 12 -11.49 0.12 8.82
N GLN A 13 -10.30 0.00 9.42
CA GLN A 13 -9.23 -0.80 8.81
C GLN A 13 -9.60 -2.28 8.83
N ARG A 14 -9.63 -2.92 7.67
CA ARG A 14 -9.88 -4.36 7.55
C ARG A 14 -8.73 -5.01 6.80
N ARG A 15 -8.11 -5.99 7.45
CA ARG A 15 -7.25 -6.96 6.76
C ARG A 15 -8.18 -7.94 6.04
N ILE A 16 -8.23 -7.86 4.71
CA ILE A 16 -9.03 -8.78 3.89
C ILE A 16 -8.04 -9.77 3.28
N TYR A 17 -7.90 -10.93 3.89
CA TYR A 17 -7.07 -11.98 3.36
C TYR A 17 -7.79 -12.63 2.18
N LEU A 18 -7.29 -12.41 0.96
CA LEU A 18 -7.61 -13.31 -0.13
C LEU A 18 -6.66 -14.50 0.00
N SER A 19 -7.19 -15.70 0.25
CA SER A 19 -6.37 -16.89 0.07
C SER A 19 -6.08 -17.02 -1.43
N ILE A 20 -4.82 -16.83 -1.79
CA ILE A 20 -4.38 -17.10 -3.15
C ILE A 20 -4.28 -18.63 -3.25
N SER A 21 -4.87 -19.22 -4.29
CA SER A 21 -4.88 -20.69 -4.49
C SER A 21 -3.48 -21.31 -4.46
N SER A 22 -2.45 -20.53 -4.81
CA SER A 22 -1.04 -20.91 -4.76
C SER A 22 -0.42 -20.99 -3.35
N LEU A 23 -1.11 -20.51 -2.31
CA LEU A 23 -0.63 -20.52 -0.91
C LEU A 23 -1.32 -21.60 -0.04
N PHE A 24 -1.98 -22.58 -0.66
CA PHE A 24 -2.65 -23.69 0.03
C PHE A 24 -3.58 -23.25 1.18
N ASN A 25 -4.27 -22.11 1.02
CA ASN A 25 -5.13 -21.52 2.05
C ASN A 25 -4.45 -21.24 3.41
N ARG A 26 -3.13 -21.08 3.43
CA ARG A 26 -2.38 -20.72 4.64
C ARG A 26 -1.76 -19.34 4.49
N LEU A 27 -1.72 -18.60 5.60
CA LEU A 27 -0.94 -17.37 5.66
C LEU A 27 0.55 -17.72 5.58
N PRO A 28 1.35 -17.01 4.77
CA PRO A 28 2.80 -17.22 4.73
C PRO A 28 3.46 -17.02 6.10
N TYR A 29 2.93 -16.11 6.93
CA TYR A 29 3.30 -15.88 8.33
C TYR A 29 2.20 -15.08 9.06
N VAL A 30 2.24 -15.06 10.40
CA VAL A 30 1.22 -14.48 11.31
C VAL A 30 0.90 -13.01 11.01
N ASP A 31 1.90 -12.29 10.53
CA ASP A 31 1.89 -10.85 10.34
C ASP A 31 1.77 -10.42 8.87
N TYR A 32 1.43 -11.36 7.98
CA TYR A 32 1.31 -11.11 6.55
C TYR A 32 0.19 -10.11 6.26
N VAL A 33 0.47 -9.07 5.47
CA VAL A 33 -0.53 -8.07 5.04
C VAL A 33 -0.56 -7.85 3.52
N GLY A 34 0.06 -8.77 2.76
CA GLY A 34 0.07 -8.72 1.30
C GLY A 34 -1.25 -9.13 0.66
N GLY A 35 -1.37 -8.93 -0.65
CA GLY A 35 -2.59 -9.20 -1.41
C GLY A 35 -3.52 -8.00 -1.45
N VAL A 36 -4.59 -8.01 -0.65
CA VAL A 36 -5.58 -6.90 -0.59
C VAL A 36 -5.63 -6.32 0.82
N LEU A 37 -5.25 -5.05 0.96
CA LEU A 37 -5.28 -4.33 2.22
C LEU A 37 -6.28 -3.17 2.14
N ALA A 38 -7.23 -3.11 3.08
CA ALA A 38 -8.19 -2.02 3.18
C ALA A 38 -7.95 -1.20 4.45
N MET A 39 -7.84 0.11 4.31
CA MET A 39 -7.63 1.00 5.45
C MET A 39 -8.37 2.32 5.34
N THR A 40 -8.55 2.97 6.49
CA THR A 40 -9.11 4.32 6.56
C THR A 40 -8.10 5.33 6.01
N LYS A 41 -8.63 6.43 5.45
CA LYS A 41 -7.81 7.56 4.99
C LYS A 41 -6.94 8.10 6.13
N GLU A 42 -7.51 8.23 7.33
CA GLU A 42 -6.82 8.78 8.49
C GLU A 42 -5.62 7.90 8.89
N SER A 43 -5.80 6.58 8.96
CA SER A 43 -4.70 5.67 9.28
C SER A 43 -3.62 5.66 8.19
N PHE A 44 -4.02 5.71 6.91
CA PHE A 44 -3.05 5.81 5.81
C PHE A 44 -2.21 7.08 5.89
N LEU A 45 -2.83 8.22 6.17
CA LEU A 45 -2.14 9.50 6.35
C LEU A 45 -1.24 9.51 7.59
N LYS A 46 -1.70 8.96 8.72
CA LYS A 46 -0.91 8.82 9.96
C LYS A 46 0.39 8.02 9.74
N MET A 47 0.37 7.04 8.85
CA MET A 47 1.54 6.22 8.48
C MET A 47 2.39 6.83 7.37
N ASN A 48 2.03 8.03 6.88
CA ASN A 48 2.64 8.65 5.71
C ASN A 48 2.58 7.72 4.48
N GLY A 49 1.51 6.94 4.34
CA GLY A 49 1.32 5.98 3.25
C GLY A 49 2.40 4.91 3.11
N PHE A 50 2.52 4.35 1.91
CA PHE A 50 3.51 3.31 1.61
C PHE A 50 4.91 3.90 1.40
N ALA A 51 5.93 3.09 1.68
CA ALA A 51 7.31 3.39 1.31
C ALA A 51 7.49 3.46 -0.21
N ASN A 52 8.27 4.42 -0.70
CA ASN A 52 8.58 4.59 -2.12
C ASN A 52 9.89 3.91 -2.54
N VAL A 53 10.69 3.43 -1.59
CA VAL A 53 12.01 2.81 -1.86
C VAL A 53 11.93 1.40 -2.46
N TYR A 54 10.75 0.78 -2.48
CA TYR A 54 10.56 -0.58 -2.98
C TYR A 54 10.16 -0.55 -4.47
N PHE A 55 11.14 -0.71 -5.35
CA PHE A 55 10.96 -0.74 -6.82
C PHE A 55 10.85 -2.16 -7.40
N ARG A 56 10.99 -3.18 -6.56
CA ARG A 56 10.90 -4.62 -6.91
C ARG A 56 9.87 -5.31 -6.04
N TRP A 57 9.57 -6.57 -6.35
CA TRP A 57 8.73 -7.42 -5.52
C TRP A 57 9.38 -7.71 -4.16
N GLY A 58 8.63 -7.45 -3.08
CA GLY A 58 8.99 -7.83 -1.71
C GLY A 58 9.23 -6.64 -0.77
N GLY A 59 8.83 -6.80 0.49
CA GLY A 59 9.14 -5.87 1.59
C GLY A 59 8.21 -4.66 1.74
N LYS A 60 7.48 -4.24 0.69
CA LYS A 60 6.54 -3.10 0.78
C LYS A 60 5.41 -3.33 1.77
N ASP A 61 4.81 -4.52 1.75
CA ASP A 61 3.70 -4.89 2.63
C ASP A 61 4.19 -5.10 4.08
N ASP A 62 5.39 -5.66 4.25
CA ASP A 62 6.04 -5.79 5.56
C ASP A 62 6.37 -4.44 6.17
N ASP A 63 6.91 -3.51 5.39
CA ASP A 63 7.17 -2.13 5.84
C ASP A 63 5.87 -1.45 6.28
N MET A 64 4.76 -1.68 5.57
CA MET A 64 3.44 -1.18 5.99
C MET A 64 2.96 -1.80 7.31
N ASN A 65 3.11 -3.12 7.51
CA ASN A 65 2.77 -3.76 8.79
C ASN A 65 3.66 -3.24 9.93
N ILE A 66 4.94 -3.01 9.63
CA ILE A 66 5.90 -2.42 10.54
C ILE A 66 5.48 -0.99 10.89
N ARG A 67 5.16 -0.12 9.92
CA ARG A 67 4.65 1.26 10.17
C ARG A 67 3.40 1.26 11.02
N TRP A 68 2.47 0.33 10.79
CA TRP A 68 1.27 0.16 11.60
C TRP A 68 1.61 -0.15 13.06
N LYS A 69 2.48 -1.13 13.30
CA LYS A 69 2.96 -1.47 14.66
C LYS A 69 3.78 -0.35 15.29
N LEU A 70 4.54 0.38 14.48
CA LEU A 70 5.52 1.39 14.89
C LEU A 70 4.98 2.82 14.93
N LEU A 71 3.70 3.06 14.65
CA LEU A 71 3.01 4.27 15.08
C LEU A 71 3.20 4.51 16.60
N VAL A 72 3.55 3.47 17.35
CA VAL A 72 3.92 3.52 18.77
C VAL A 72 5.43 3.73 19.03
N THR A 73 6.36 3.36 18.12
CA THR A 73 7.81 3.29 18.48
C THR A 73 8.83 3.74 17.42
N ALA A 74 8.57 3.72 16.10
CA ALA A 74 9.57 4.14 15.09
C ALA A 74 9.06 5.21 14.12
N LYS A 75 9.18 6.46 14.57
CA LYS A 75 8.88 7.65 13.77
C LYS A 75 9.88 7.89 12.63
N THR A 76 11.11 7.38 12.74
CA THR A 76 12.23 7.79 11.88
C THR A 76 12.08 7.45 10.40
N ARG A 77 11.51 6.29 10.04
CA ARG A 77 11.26 5.94 8.62
C ARG A 77 10.00 6.61 8.09
N ILE A 78 8.94 6.66 8.90
CA ILE A 78 7.68 7.33 8.55
C ILE A 78 7.93 8.79 8.18
N THR A 79 8.83 9.49 8.87
CA THR A 79 9.20 10.88 8.59
C THR A 79 10.19 11.06 7.43
N LYS A 80 10.82 9.98 6.93
CA LYS A 80 11.85 10.06 5.88
C LYS A 80 11.34 9.65 4.50
N ASP A 81 10.36 8.74 4.44
CA ASP A 81 9.86 8.21 3.18
C ASP A 81 8.36 7.90 3.26
N GLY A 82 7.61 8.36 2.27
CA GLY A 82 6.22 8.00 2.02
C GLY A 82 5.50 9.05 1.20
N ILE A 83 4.24 9.39 1.51
CA ILE A 83 3.43 10.32 0.69
C ILE A 83 4.15 11.66 0.48
N HIS A 84 4.77 12.22 1.51
CA HIS A 84 5.44 13.52 1.40
C HIS A 84 6.72 13.51 0.53
N THR A 85 7.30 12.34 0.27
CA THR A 85 8.47 12.18 -0.62
C THR A 85 8.11 11.59 -1.98
N LEU A 86 6.83 11.25 -2.22
CA LEU A 86 6.38 10.65 -3.46
C LEU A 86 6.50 11.67 -4.59
N ASN A 87 7.44 11.43 -5.50
CA ASN A 87 7.60 12.20 -6.73
C ASN A 87 7.08 11.36 -7.90
N TYR A 88 6.23 11.95 -8.74
CA TYR A 88 5.71 11.28 -9.93
C TYR A 88 5.27 12.33 -10.97
N THR A 89 5.33 11.94 -12.24
CA THR A 89 4.79 12.73 -13.35
C THR A 89 3.59 12.02 -13.96
N LEU A 90 2.44 12.69 -14.05
CA LEU A 90 1.26 12.14 -14.71
C LEU A 90 1.44 12.18 -16.23
N LEU A 91 1.44 11.02 -16.86
CA LEU A 91 1.59 10.88 -18.31
C LEU A 91 0.23 10.85 -19.02
N ALA A 92 -0.73 10.12 -18.46
CA ALA A 92 -2.08 10.03 -19.03
C ALA A 92 -3.12 9.62 -17.98
N LYS A 93 -4.37 9.98 -18.24
CA LYS A 93 -5.54 9.55 -17.48
C LYS A 93 -6.64 9.16 -18.45
N ASN A 94 -7.03 7.88 -18.43
CA ASN A 94 -8.08 7.35 -19.28
C ASN A 94 -9.20 6.79 -18.38
N SER A 95 -10.44 7.19 -18.61
CA SER A 95 -11.59 6.75 -17.83
C SER A 95 -12.57 6.02 -18.74
N ASP A 96 -12.91 4.80 -18.36
CA ASP A 96 -13.94 3.95 -18.96
C ASP A 96 -15.14 3.87 -17.99
N GLU A 97 -16.24 3.23 -18.38
CA GLU A 97 -17.45 3.12 -17.55
C GLU A 97 -17.20 2.44 -16.19
N VAL A 98 -16.22 1.53 -16.11
CA VAL A 98 -15.98 0.69 -14.93
C VAL A 98 -14.70 1.09 -14.18
N THR A 99 -13.73 1.71 -14.86
CA THR A 99 -12.38 1.92 -14.33
C THR A 99 -11.76 3.23 -14.80
N THR A 100 -10.93 3.83 -13.94
CA THR A 100 -10.04 4.91 -14.34
C THR A 100 -8.60 4.42 -14.28
N HIS A 101 -7.93 4.48 -15.42
CA HIS A 101 -6.53 4.15 -15.61
C HIS A 101 -5.68 5.41 -15.48
N ILE A 102 -4.71 5.38 -14.57
CA ILE A 102 -3.75 6.46 -14.34
C ILE A 102 -2.37 5.95 -14.75
N ILE A 103 -1.74 6.63 -15.71
CA ILE A 103 -0.40 6.32 -16.20
C ILE A 103 0.53 7.39 -15.66
N ALA A 104 1.49 6.98 -14.85
CA ALA A 104 2.47 7.88 -14.24
C ALA A 104 3.89 7.33 -14.38
N GLU A 105 4.84 8.24 -14.48
CA GLU A 105 6.28 8.01 -14.29
C GLU A 105 6.62 8.25 -12.82
N ILE A 106 7.34 7.30 -12.20
CA ILE A 106 7.66 7.26 -10.78
C ILE A 106 9.19 7.18 -10.64
#